data_AF-A0A849R646-F1
#
_entry.id   AF-A0A849R646-F1
#
_cell.length_a   1.000
_cell.length_b   1.000
_cell.length_c   1.000
_cell.angle_alpha   90.00
_cell.angle_beta   90.00
_cell.angle_gamma   90.00
#
_symmetry.space_group_name_H-M   'P 1'
#
loop_
_entity.id
_entity.type
_entity.pdbx_description
1 polymer ?
#
loop_
_entity_poly.entity_id
_entity_poly.type
_entity_poly.pdbx_seq_one_letter_code
_entity_poly.pdbx_strand_id
1 'polypeptide(L)'
;MDDRTLRATIGLSASEFNQLAQSFGPEIEKEGWCRYKRGFEHGTRKRKPGGGRIWNLRSSTEKLFFILFYFKCYPTFDVLGLFFNLNRSNACCNVQNLTPILEKVLGKKMALPSRKIKSLEELFEIFPGTKGLPENNLSNF
;
A
#
# COMPACT_ATOMS: atom_id res chain seq x y z
N MET A 1 13.31 13.46 -5.02
CA MET A 1 13.99 12.25 -4.50
C MET A 1 14.95 11.77 -5.57
N ASP A 2 16.15 11.34 -5.19
CA ASP A 2 17.07 10.68 -6.12
C ASP A 2 16.65 9.21 -6.35
N ASP A 3 17.21 8.58 -7.38
CA ASP A 3 16.87 7.19 -7.75
C ASP A 3 17.21 6.19 -6.62
N ARG A 4 18.33 6.42 -5.92
CA ARG A 4 18.76 5.62 -4.77
C ARG A 4 17.69 5.60 -3.67
N THR A 5 17.15 6.76 -3.34
CA THR A 5 16.14 6.89 -2.29
C THR A 5 14.85 6.19 -2.70
N LEU A 6 14.41 6.32 -3.95
CA LEU A 6 13.21 5.61 -4.44
C LEU A 6 13.36 4.09 -4.36
N ARG A 7 14.51 3.55 -4.78
CA ARG A 7 14.78 2.11 -4.66
C ARG A 7 14.77 1.63 -3.21
N ALA A 8 15.35 2.41 -2.29
CA ALA A 8 15.35 2.08 -0.88
C ALA A 8 13.94 2.12 -0.27
N THR A 9 13.15 3.14 -0.62
CA THR A 9 11.86 3.44 0.03
C THR A 9 10.66 2.71 -0.56
N ILE A 10 10.61 2.54 -1.88
CA ILE A 10 9.48 1.92 -2.57
C ILE A 10 9.88 0.72 -3.43
N GLY A 11 11.17 0.41 -3.52
CA GLY A 11 11.67 -0.74 -4.28
C GLY A 11 11.70 -0.54 -5.80
N LEU A 12 11.46 0.67 -6.30
CA LEU A 12 11.42 1.00 -7.72
C LEU A 12 12.40 2.13 -8.04
N SER A 13 12.93 2.13 -9.26
CA SER A 13 13.59 3.29 -9.85
C SER A 13 12.59 4.40 -10.19
N ALA A 14 13.11 5.60 -10.46
CA ALA A 14 12.29 6.72 -10.92
C ALA A 14 11.54 6.39 -12.23
N SER A 15 12.19 5.68 -13.16
CA SER A 15 11.58 5.28 -14.43
C SER A 15 10.43 4.28 -14.22
N GLU A 16 10.66 3.23 -13.44
CA GLU A 16 9.62 2.21 -13.15
C GLU A 16 8.44 2.83 -12.41
N PHE A 17 8.71 3.71 -11.44
CA PHE A 17 7.66 4.44 -10.72
C PHE A 17 6.83 5.31 -11.66
N ASN A 18 7.47 6.07 -12.55
CA ASN A 18 6.77 6.92 -13.51
C ASN A 18 5.93 6.11 -14.51
N GLN A 19 6.46 4.99 -15.01
CA GLN A 19 5.72 4.07 -15.87
C GLN A 19 4.48 3.50 -15.15
N LEU A 20 4.65 3.06 -13.90
CA LEU A 20 3.54 2.55 -13.10
C LEU A 20 2.50 3.64 -12.77
N ALA A 21 2.93 4.88 -12.56
CA ALA A 21 2.02 6.00 -12.32
C ALA A 21 1.09 6.28 -13.51
N GLN A 22 1.58 6.10 -14.74
CA GLN A 22 0.79 6.30 -15.97
C GLN A 22 -0.38 5.33 -16.07
N SER A 23 -0.22 4.07 -15.65
CA SER A 23 -1.29 3.08 -15.65
C SER A 23 -2.16 3.14 -14.39
N PHE A 24 -1.58 3.53 -13.25
CA PHE A 24 -2.27 3.59 -11.96
C PHE A 24 -3.28 4.74 -11.85
N GLY A 25 -2.95 5.92 -12.39
CA GLY A 25 -3.84 7.09 -12.36
C GLY A 25 -5.23 6.84 -12.97
N PRO A 26 -5.31 6.35 -14.22
CA PRO A 26 -6.58 5.99 -14.86
C PRO A 26 -7.39 4.95 -14.08
N GLU A 27 -6.72 3.97 -13.47
CA GLU A 27 -7.41 2.93 -12.71
C GLU A 27 -7.98 3.46 -11.37
N ILE A 28 -7.32 4.42 -10.72
CA ILE A 28 -7.90 5.15 -9.57
C ILE A 28 -9.17 5.88 -9.98
N GLU A 29 -9.13 6.59 -11.10
CA GLU A 29 -10.27 7.36 -11.56
C GLU A 29 -11.45 6.43 -11.89
N LYS A 30 -11.19 5.39 -12.67
CA LYS A 30 -12.16 4.35 -13.01
C LYS A 30 -12.79 3.72 -11.78
N GLU A 31 -11.99 3.29 -10.81
CA GLU A 31 -12.49 2.71 -9.57
C GLU A 31 -13.30 3.72 -8.75
N GLY A 32 -12.91 5.00 -8.74
CA GLY A 32 -13.67 6.09 -8.15
C GLY A 32 -15.08 6.23 -8.74
N TRP A 33 -15.20 6.15 -10.06
CA TRP A 33 -16.48 6.17 -10.77
C TRP A 33 -17.32 4.91 -10.53
N CYS A 34 -16.71 3.73 -10.52
CA CYS A 34 -17.39 2.47 -10.18
C CYS A 34 -18.01 2.53 -8.77
N ARG A 35 -17.24 2.99 -7.78
CA ARG A 35 -17.72 3.18 -6.40
C ARG A 35 -18.85 4.20 -6.32
N TYR A 36 -18.77 5.27 -7.11
CA TYR A 36 -19.86 6.24 -7.19
C TYR A 36 -21.13 5.63 -7.75
N LYS A 37 -21.07 4.95 -8.90
CA LYS A 37 -22.24 4.33 -9.54
C LYS A 37 -22.94 3.36 -8.58
N ARG A 38 -22.20 2.43 -7.99
CA ARG A 38 -22.73 1.48 -7.00
C ARG A 38 -23.34 2.18 -5.79
N GLY A 39 -22.66 3.20 -5.24
CA GLY A 39 -23.18 3.95 -4.09
C GLY A 39 -24.43 4.77 -4.40
N PHE A 40 -24.53 5.29 -5.63
CA PHE A 40 -25.68 6.02 -6.13
C PHE A 40 -26.89 5.09 -6.29
N GLU A 41 -26.70 3.93 -6.91
CA GLU A 41 -27.74 2.89 -7.06
C GLU A 41 -28.30 2.41 -5.70
N HIS A 42 -27.44 2.28 -4.68
CA HIS A 42 -27.85 1.91 -3.32
C HIS A 42 -28.31 3.09 -2.45
N GLY A 43 -28.38 4.32 -2.98
CA GLY A 43 -28.78 5.51 -2.22
C GLY A 43 -27.80 5.97 -1.13
N THR A 44 -26.64 5.31 -0.99
CA THR A 44 -25.62 5.63 0.03
C THR A 44 -24.71 6.78 -0.38
N ARG A 45 -24.69 7.17 -1.66
CA ARG A 45 -23.83 8.23 -2.18
C ARG A 45 -24.57 9.19 -3.12
N LYS A 46 -24.50 10.48 -2.79
CA LYS A 46 -25.10 11.57 -3.61
C LYS A 46 -24.07 12.41 -4.37
N ARG A 47 -22.85 12.52 -3.86
CA ARG A 47 -21.80 13.40 -4.44
C ARG A 47 -20.90 12.62 -5.40
N LYS A 48 -20.63 13.23 -6.56
CA LYS A 48 -19.68 12.73 -7.56
C LYS A 48 -18.30 12.48 -6.93
N PRO A 49 -17.44 11.61 -7.53
CA PRO A 49 -16.04 11.49 -7.14
C PRO A 49 -15.38 12.88 -7.04
N GLY A 50 -14.54 13.09 -6.03
CA GLY A 50 -13.91 14.39 -5.77
C GLY A 50 -14.81 15.45 -5.10
N GLY A 51 -16.11 15.24 -5.00
CA GLY A 51 -17.02 16.23 -4.39
C GLY A 51 -17.03 16.26 -2.86
N GLY A 52 -16.32 15.35 -2.18
CA GLY A 52 -16.24 15.28 -0.72
C GLY A 52 -15.16 16.17 -0.12
N ARG A 53 -14.83 15.96 1.17
CA ARG A 53 -13.68 16.60 1.81
C ARG A 53 -12.41 16.31 1.01
N ILE A 54 -11.61 17.34 0.76
CA ILE A 54 -10.30 17.20 0.14
C ILE A 54 -9.39 16.45 1.12
N TRP A 55 -8.86 15.32 0.68
CA TRP A 55 -7.99 14.45 1.48
C TRP A 55 -6.51 14.83 1.31
N ASN A 56 -5.67 14.34 2.22
CA ASN A 56 -4.25 14.67 2.25
C ASN A 56 -3.44 13.99 1.13
N LEU A 57 -3.91 12.87 0.59
CA LEU A 57 -3.38 12.24 -0.63
C LEU A 57 -4.12 12.79 -1.85
N ARG A 58 -3.58 13.86 -2.45
CA ARG A 58 -4.24 14.64 -3.52
C ARG A 58 -4.06 13.99 -4.87
N SER A 59 -2.84 13.58 -5.22
CA SER A 59 -2.54 13.03 -6.55
C SER A 59 -2.59 11.51 -6.61
N SER A 60 -2.79 10.95 -7.81
CA SER A 60 -2.63 9.51 -8.06
C SER A 60 -1.20 9.05 -7.76
N THR A 61 -0.20 9.89 -8.06
CA THR A 61 1.21 9.65 -7.78
C THR A 61 1.50 9.54 -6.29
N GLU A 62 0.95 10.44 -5.46
CA GLU A 62 1.07 10.37 -3.99
C GLU A 62 0.42 9.10 -3.44
N LYS A 63 -0.74 8.72 -3.98
CA LYS A 63 -1.42 7.47 -3.61
C LYS A 63 -0.61 6.23 -4.00
N LEU A 64 0.04 6.26 -5.16
CA LEU A 64 0.92 5.18 -5.60
C LEU A 64 2.14 5.06 -4.69
N PHE A 65 2.80 6.18 -4.41
CA PHE A 65 3.93 6.20 -3.49
C PHE A 65 3.54 5.70 -2.10
N PHE A 66 2.40 6.17 -1.57
CA PHE A 66 1.85 5.73 -0.28
C PHE A 66 1.70 4.21 -0.20
N ILE A 67 1.07 3.60 -1.21
CA ILE A 67 0.79 2.16 -1.17
C ILE A 67 2.06 1.33 -1.40
N LEU A 68 2.97 1.77 -2.28
CA LEU A 68 4.25 1.10 -2.49
C LEU A 68 5.13 1.18 -1.25
N PHE A 69 5.17 2.33 -0.58
CA PHE A 69 5.86 2.50 0.69
C PHE A 69 5.31 1.54 1.75
N TYR A 70 3.99 1.37 1.81
CA TYR A 70 3.37 0.40 2.70
C TYR A 70 3.81 -1.04 2.39
N PHE A 71 3.83 -1.47 1.13
CA PHE A 71 4.26 -2.83 0.79
C PHE A 71 5.78 -3.05 0.92
N LYS A 72 6.60 -2.00 0.75
CA LYS A 72 8.06 -2.09 0.85
C LYS A 72 8.54 -2.12 2.30
N CYS A 73 8.04 -1.21 3.12
CA CYS A 73 8.52 -1.02 4.50
C CYS A 73 7.59 -1.64 5.55
N TYR A 74 6.37 -2.00 5.17
CA TYR A 74 5.31 -2.50 6.06
C TYR A 74 5.17 -1.74 7.39
N PRO A 75 5.16 -0.39 7.36
CA PRO A 75 5.06 0.41 8.57
C PRO A 75 3.69 0.21 9.24
N THR A 76 3.64 0.44 10.55
CA THR A 76 2.36 0.54 11.25
C THR A 76 1.53 1.69 10.70
N PHE A 77 0.20 1.61 10.85
CA PHE A 77 -0.69 2.67 10.36
C PHE A 77 -0.48 4.02 11.06
N ASP A 78 0.05 4.04 12.27
CA ASP A 78 0.40 5.27 12.99
C ASP A 78 1.66 5.92 12.39
N VAL A 79 2.68 5.13 12.06
CA VAL A 79 3.88 5.62 11.34
C VAL A 79 3.50 6.12 9.94
N LEU A 80 2.64 5.38 9.25
CA LEU A 80 2.11 5.78 7.95
C LEU A 80 1.28 7.07 8.07
N GLY A 81 0.52 7.21 9.16
CA GLY A 81 -0.20 8.42 9.51
C GLY A 81 0.73 9.61 9.70
N LEU A 82 1.83 9.43 10.42
CA LEU A 82 2.84 10.46 10.66
C LEU A 82 3.46 10.96 9.34
N PHE A 83 3.87 10.05 8.45
CA PHE A 83 4.52 10.41 7.19
C PHE A 83 3.61 11.11 6.18
N PHE A 84 2.32 10.74 6.15
CA PHE A 84 1.37 11.25 5.15
C PHE A 84 0.33 12.21 5.75
N ASN A 85 0.54 12.65 6.98
CA ASN A 85 -0.37 13.50 7.75
C ASN A 85 -1.80 12.90 7.81
N LEU A 86 -1.94 11.59 8.04
CA LEU A 86 -3.23 10.90 8.13
C LEU A 86 -3.47 10.43 9.57
N ASN A 87 -4.73 10.36 9.99
CA ASN A 87 -5.06 9.57 11.17
C ASN A 87 -4.97 8.06 10.83
N ARG A 88 -4.84 7.23 11.88
CA ARG A 88 -4.71 5.77 11.76
C ARG A 88 -5.81 5.14 10.90
N SER A 89 -7.06 5.54 11.12
CA SER A 89 -8.21 5.00 10.38
C SER A 89 -8.14 5.33 8.89
N ASN A 90 -7.76 6.55 8.54
CA ASN A 90 -7.57 6.98 7.16
C ASN A 90 -6.41 6.24 6.50
N ALA A 91 -5.30 6.04 7.20
CA ALA A 91 -4.16 5.26 6.69
C ALA A 91 -4.60 3.82 6.36
N CYS A 92 -5.30 3.17 7.28
CA CYS A 92 -5.86 1.83 7.08
C CYS A 92 -6.84 1.78 5.90
N CYS A 93 -7.81 2.70 5.84
CA CYS A 93 -8.77 2.78 4.75
C CYS A 93 -8.08 3.05 3.40
N ASN A 94 -7.05 3.88 3.34
CA ASN A 94 -6.29 4.11 2.11
C ASN A 94 -5.58 2.84 1.66
N VAL A 95 -4.92 2.11 2.55
CA VAL A 95 -4.28 0.83 2.21
C VAL A 95 -5.32 -0.15 1.66
N GLN A 96 -6.43 -0.36 2.35
CA GLN A 96 -7.51 -1.26 1.90
C GLN A 96 -8.07 -0.85 0.52
N ASN A 97 -8.22 0.44 0.28
CA ASN A 97 -8.79 0.97 -0.97
C ASN A 97 -7.83 0.95 -2.15
N LEU A 98 -6.53 1.11 -1.90
CA LEU A 98 -5.48 1.23 -2.93
C LEU A 98 -4.85 -0.11 -3.30
N THR A 99 -4.77 -1.07 -2.36
CA THR A 99 -4.28 -2.43 -2.64
C THR A 99 -4.94 -3.07 -3.86
N PRO A 100 -6.28 -3.20 -3.97
CA PRO A 100 -6.89 -3.87 -5.12
C PRO A 100 -6.64 -3.15 -6.45
N ILE A 101 -6.47 -1.81 -6.42
CA ILE A 101 -6.14 -1.01 -7.60
C ILE A 101 -4.70 -1.33 -8.03
N LEU A 102 -3.76 -1.37 -7.07
CA LEU A 102 -2.38 -1.70 -7.34
C LEU A 102 -2.24 -3.13 -7.88
N GLU A 103 -2.90 -4.11 -7.28
CA GLU A 103 -2.90 -5.51 -7.74
C GLU A 103 -3.42 -5.64 -9.17
N LYS A 104 -4.48 -4.90 -9.50
CA LYS A 104 -5.04 -4.87 -10.85
C LYS A 104 -4.06 -4.31 -11.87
N VAL A 105 -3.36 -3.23 -11.53
CA VAL A 105 -2.37 -2.60 -12.41
C VAL A 105 -1.14 -3.49 -12.58
N LEU A 106 -0.71 -4.20 -11.53
CA LEU A 106 0.43 -5.10 -11.58
C LEU A 106 0.10 -6.48 -12.18
N GLY A 107 -1.19 -6.82 -12.34
CA GLY A 107 -1.64 -8.14 -12.80
C GLY A 107 -1.31 -9.28 -11.83
N LYS A 108 -0.96 -8.97 -10.58
CA LYS A 108 -0.59 -9.96 -9.55
C LYS A 108 -1.10 -9.53 -8.19
N LYS A 109 -1.41 -10.50 -7.34
CA LYS A 109 -1.75 -10.23 -5.94
C LYS A 109 -0.49 -9.84 -5.17
N MET A 110 -0.63 -8.86 -4.29
CA MET A 110 0.44 -8.45 -3.40
C MET A 110 0.34 -9.30 -2.14
N ALA A 111 1.22 -10.30 -2.03
CA ALA A 111 1.30 -11.12 -0.82
C ALA A 111 1.83 -10.28 0.34
N LEU A 112 1.04 -10.17 1.41
CA LEU A 112 1.51 -9.59 2.65
C LEU A 112 2.34 -10.62 3.42
N PRO A 113 3.45 -10.21 4.07
CA PRO A 113 4.16 -11.09 4.98
C PRO A 113 3.19 -11.62 6.05
N SER A 114 3.31 -12.91 6.41
CA SER A 114 2.49 -13.49 7.47
C SER A 114 2.69 -12.70 8.77
N ARG A 115 1.58 -12.29 9.39
CA ARG A 115 1.58 -11.41 10.57
C ARG A 115 1.98 -12.10 11.88
N LYS A 116 1.92 -13.43 11.92
CA LYS A 116 2.27 -14.23 13.08
C LYS A 116 2.97 -15.49 12.60
N ILE A 117 4.24 -15.60 12.95
CA ILE A 117 4.98 -16.85 12.84
C ILE A 117 4.85 -17.51 14.21
N LYS A 118 4.19 -18.66 14.27
CA LYS A 118 3.82 -19.32 15.53
C LYS A 118 4.88 -20.27 16.05
N SER A 119 5.82 -20.67 15.20
CA SER A 119 6.94 -21.53 15.60
C SER A 119 8.20 -21.27 14.76
N LEU A 120 9.34 -21.74 15.28
CA LEU A 120 10.63 -21.63 14.58
C LEU A 120 10.65 -22.48 13.30
N GLU A 121 9.92 -23.59 13.29
CA GLU A 121 9.74 -24.44 12.10
C GLU A 121 9.00 -23.67 11.00
N GLU A 122 7.92 -22.97 11.34
CA GLU A 122 7.18 -22.10 10.39
C GLU A 122 8.09 -20.95 9.89
N LEU A 123 8.96 -20.39 10.74
CA LEU A 123 9.97 -19.40 10.33
C LEU A 123 10.93 -19.99 9.29
N PHE A 124 11.47 -21.19 9.53
CA PHE A 124 12.44 -21.83 8.66
C PHE A 124 11.84 -22.37 7.36
N GLU A 125 10.54 -22.68 7.34
CA GLU A 125 9.82 -23.02 6.11
C GLU A 125 9.61 -21.78 5.22
N ILE A 126 9.22 -20.65 5.82
CA ILE A 126 9.00 -19.39 5.10
C ILE A 126 10.34 -18.78 4.67
N PHE A 127 11.39 -18.92 5.49
CA PHE A 127 12.72 -18.36 5.28
C PHE A 127 13.81 -19.43 5.40
N PRO A 128 14.03 -20.27 4.38
CA PRO A 128 14.99 -21.38 4.46
C PRO A 128 16.45 -20.97 4.72
N GLY A 129 16.80 -19.69 4.51
CA GLY A 129 18.14 -19.14 4.76
C GLY A 129 18.43 -18.77 6.22
N THR A 130 17.46 -18.85 7.14
CA THR A 130 17.65 -18.44 8.55
C THR A 130 18.11 -19.57 9.46
N LYS A 131 18.26 -20.81 8.96
CA LYS A 131 18.62 -22.03 9.71
C LYS A 131 19.95 -21.99 10.49
N GLY A 132 20.75 -20.92 10.36
CA GLY A 132 22.03 -20.73 11.06
C GLY A 132 22.04 -19.60 12.11
N LEU A 133 20.89 -18.97 12.40
CA LEU A 133 20.84 -17.88 13.38
C LEU A 133 20.79 -18.43 14.82
N PRO A 134 21.68 -17.99 15.73
CA PRO A 134 21.64 -18.42 17.13
C PRO A 134 20.39 -17.88 17.83
N GLU A 135 19.74 -18.72 18.63
CA GLU A 135 18.44 -18.46 19.30
C GLU A 135 18.40 -17.17 20.13
N ASN A 136 19.56 -16.69 20.60
CA ASN A 136 19.70 -15.53 21.48
C ASN A 136 19.46 -14.16 20.83
N ASN A 137 19.27 -14.07 19.51
CA ASN A 137 19.04 -12.80 18.80
C ASN A 137 17.57 -12.52 18.45
N LEU A 138 16.64 -13.40 18.83
CA LEU A 138 15.23 -13.36 18.37
C LEU A 138 14.25 -12.76 19.38
N SER A 139 14.70 -12.33 20.57
CA SER A 139 13.87 -11.65 21.58
C SER A 139 13.49 -10.20 21.23
N ASN A 140 13.92 -9.70 20.08
CA ASN A 140 13.66 -8.34 19.59
C ASN A 140 12.75 -8.28 18.35
N PHE A 141 12.00 -9.35 18.03
CA PHE A 141 11.00 -9.39 16.95
C PHE A 141 9.57 -9.50 17.46
#